data_AF-A0A9E7F1P4-F1
#
_entry.id   AF-A0A9E7F1P4-F1
#
_cell.length_a   1.000
_cell.length_b   1.000
_cell.length_c   1.000
_cell.angle_alpha   90.00
_cell.angle_beta   90.00
_cell.angle_gamma   90.00
#
_symmetry.space_group_name_H-M   'P 1'
#
loop_
_entity.id
_entity.type
_entity.pdbx_description
1 polymer ?
#
loop_
_entity_poly.entity_id
_entity_poly.type
_entity_poly.pdbx_seq_one_letter_code
_entity_poly.pdbx_strand_id
1 'polypeptide(L)'
;MYIYTGGACGFGDAVSKPPFSSLISAGGPSLYKSGKGCGACYQVSCTSNGACSGNPVTVVITDECPGGPCASDPVHFDLSGTAFGAMAKPGQADALRNVGSLQIQYSRVPCNYPGVNVAFKVDAGSNPSYFAAIIEFENGDGDLSAVDLQQVGSGSWIPLQQLWGALWKLNSGSPLQAPLSIRLTSGQSGKTLVATNVIPVGWQPGATYSSNVNY
;
A
#
# COMPACT_ATOMS: atom_id res chain seq x y z
N MET A 1 21.42 2.32 -10.33
CA MET A 1 20.65 3.44 -9.73
C MET A 1 19.19 3.05 -9.80
N TYR A 2 18.64 2.47 -8.72
CA TYR A 2 17.21 2.15 -8.67
C TYR A 2 16.46 3.46 -8.46
N ILE A 3 15.74 3.90 -9.48
CA ILE A 3 14.88 5.07 -9.40
C ILE A 3 13.60 4.59 -8.72
N TYR A 4 13.48 4.83 -7.40
CA TYR A 4 12.24 4.56 -6.67
C TYR A 4 11.22 5.64 -7.04
N THR A 5 10.63 5.54 -8.23
CA THR A 5 9.44 6.32 -8.54
C THR A 5 8.28 5.71 -7.74
N GLY A 6 7.63 6.48 -6.85
CA GLY A 6 6.39 6.05 -6.18
C GLY A 6 6.40 5.83 -4.66
N GLY A 7 7.41 6.32 -3.93
CA GLY A 7 7.44 6.33 -2.46
C GLY A 7 7.97 5.05 -1.81
N ALA A 8 8.19 5.09 -0.50
CA ALA A 8 8.77 4.03 0.33
C ALA A 8 7.94 2.74 0.40
N CYS A 9 6.68 2.75 -0.08
CA CYS A 9 5.91 1.52 -0.25
C CYS A 9 6.12 0.83 -1.61
N GLY A 10 6.65 1.54 -2.61
CA GLY A 10 6.97 1.00 -3.93
C GLY A 10 5.82 0.96 -4.93
N PHE A 11 4.66 1.56 -4.62
CA PHE A 11 3.47 1.54 -5.48
C PHE A 11 3.63 2.29 -6.81
N GLY A 12 4.76 2.94 -7.07
CA GLY A 12 5.03 3.47 -8.41
C GLY A 12 4.09 4.61 -8.80
N ASP A 13 3.66 4.56 -10.05
CA ASP A 13 2.67 5.46 -10.64
C ASP A 13 1.24 5.20 -10.16
N ALA A 14 0.99 4.05 -9.51
CA ALA A 14 -0.34 3.71 -8.99
C ALA A 14 -0.84 4.75 -7.99
N VAL A 15 0.06 5.40 -7.23
CA VAL A 15 -0.26 6.47 -6.27
C VAL A 15 -1.09 7.61 -6.87
N SER A 16 -0.90 7.89 -8.18
CA SER A 16 -1.58 8.97 -8.90
C SER A 16 -2.84 8.51 -9.64
N LYS A 17 -3.06 7.20 -9.76
CA LYS A 17 -4.12 6.58 -10.55
C LYS A 17 -5.22 6.02 -9.65
N PRO A 18 -6.44 5.81 -10.14
CA PRO A 18 -7.44 5.04 -9.42
C PRO A 18 -6.87 3.65 -9.03
N PRO A 19 -7.17 3.13 -7.83
CA PRO A 19 -8.11 3.69 -6.86
C PRO A 19 -7.50 4.70 -5.87
N PHE A 20 -6.17 4.87 -5.81
CA PHE A 20 -5.55 5.82 -4.88
C PHE A 20 -5.85 7.27 -5.25
N SER A 21 -5.77 7.62 -6.54
CA SER A 21 -6.15 8.95 -7.07
C SER A 21 -5.53 10.12 -6.29
N SER A 22 -4.28 9.96 -5.86
CA SER A 22 -3.57 10.90 -5.00
C SER A 22 -4.26 11.20 -3.66
N LEU A 23 -5.18 10.36 -3.16
CA LEU A 23 -5.69 10.40 -1.80
C LEU A 23 -4.76 9.59 -0.90
N ILE A 24 -3.54 10.09 -0.74
CA ILE A 24 -2.42 9.39 -0.11
C ILE A 24 -1.68 10.26 0.91
N SER A 25 -0.90 9.60 1.76
CA SER A 25 0.00 10.22 2.73
C SER A 25 1.34 9.48 2.80
N ALA A 26 2.41 10.24 2.98
CA ALA A 26 3.58 9.70 3.67
C ALA A 26 3.28 9.64 5.17
N GLY A 27 3.65 8.55 5.84
CA GLY A 27 3.42 8.37 7.26
C GLY A 27 4.70 8.56 8.06
N GLY A 28 4.60 9.19 9.24
CA GLY A 28 5.66 9.08 10.26
C GLY A 28 5.89 7.63 10.72
N PRO A 29 6.93 7.36 11.53
CA PRO A 29 7.32 5.99 11.90
C PRO A 29 6.20 5.14 12.52
N SER A 30 5.29 5.76 13.28
CA SER A 30 4.14 5.08 13.90
C SER A 30 3.08 4.61 12.90
N LEU A 31 3.01 5.23 11.72
CA LEU A 31 2.10 4.87 10.63
C LEU A 31 2.77 3.95 9.61
N TYR A 32 3.96 4.33 9.12
CA TYR A 32 4.69 3.57 8.11
C TYR A 32 5.22 2.22 8.62
N LYS A 33 5.62 2.15 9.90
CA LYS A 33 6.04 0.92 10.60
C LYS A 33 7.06 0.08 9.82
N SER A 34 8.08 0.74 9.27
CA SER A 34 9.11 0.10 8.46
C SER A 34 8.53 -0.70 7.27
N GLY A 35 7.51 -0.14 6.62
CA GLY A 35 6.83 -0.75 5.48
C GLY A 35 5.61 -1.58 5.84
N LYS A 36 5.44 -1.99 7.11
CA LYS A 36 4.27 -2.78 7.54
C LYS A 36 2.97 -1.98 7.58
N GLY A 37 3.03 -0.66 7.46
CA GLY A 37 1.84 0.20 7.32
C GLY A 37 1.49 0.52 5.87
N CYS A 38 2.27 0.05 4.89
CA CYS A 38 1.96 0.29 3.49
C CYS A 38 0.60 -0.27 3.12
N GLY A 39 -0.21 0.55 2.46
CA GLY A 39 -1.58 0.23 2.06
C GLY A 39 -2.63 0.46 3.14
N ALA A 40 -2.27 0.73 4.40
CA ALA A 40 -3.24 1.01 5.46
C ALA A 40 -4.04 2.29 5.20
N CYS A 41 -5.35 2.23 5.45
CA CYS A 41 -6.26 3.37 5.25
C CYS A 41 -6.62 4.08 6.55
N TYR A 42 -6.71 5.41 6.46
CA TYR A 42 -7.10 6.28 7.55
C TYR A 42 -8.12 7.30 7.06
N GLN A 43 -9.13 7.59 7.87
CA GLN A 43 -9.89 8.82 7.70
C GLN A 43 -9.17 9.94 8.43
N VAL A 44 -8.96 11.06 7.75
CA VAL A 44 -8.38 12.30 8.30
C VAL A 44 -9.36 13.45 8.13
N SER A 45 -9.49 14.31 9.15
CA SER A 45 -10.35 15.49 9.10
C SER A 45 -9.75 16.65 9.87
N CYS A 46 -10.21 17.87 9.57
CA CYS A 46 -9.80 19.07 10.30
C CYS A 46 -10.99 19.92 10.72
N THR A 47 -10.82 20.68 11.81
CA THR A 47 -11.82 21.60 12.34
C THR A 47 -11.23 22.92 12.85
N SER A 48 -9.91 23.00 13.00
CA SER A 48 -9.19 24.10 13.64
C SER A 48 -8.98 25.34 12.75
N ASN A 49 -9.26 25.24 11.45
CA ASN A 49 -9.11 26.34 10.49
C ASN A 49 -10.46 26.67 9.83
N GLY A 50 -10.71 27.95 9.53
CA GLY A 50 -11.96 28.39 8.88
C GLY A 50 -12.24 27.75 7.53
N ALA A 51 -11.19 27.27 6.83
CA ALA A 51 -11.30 26.55 5.56
C ALA A 51 -11.63 25.06 5.70
N CYS A 52 -11.55 24.50 6.90
CA CYS A 52 -11.90 23.11 7.14
C CYS A 52 -13.38 22.83 6.89
N SER A 53 -13.68 21.75 6.17
CA SER A 53 -15.06 21.30 5.96
C SER A 53 -15.64 20.59 7.19
N GLY A 54 -14.79 20.01 8.04
CA GLY A 54 -15.19 19.08 9.11
C GLY A 54 -15.47 17.66 8.62
N ASN A 55 -15.56 17.42 7.31
CA ASN A 55 -15.80 16.10 6.74
C ASN A 55 -14.48 15.31 6.62
N PRO A 56 -14.49 14.00 6.93
CA PRO A 56 -13.31 13.17 6.79
C PRO A 56 -13.01 12.82 5.32
N VAL A 57 -11.72 12.66 5.04
CA VAL A 57 -11.19 12.14 3.77
C VAL A 57 -10.45 10.85 4.07
N THR A 58 -10.70 9.79 3.31
CA THR A 58 -9.92 8.55 3.41
C THR A 58 -8.62 8.70 2.65
N VAL A 59 -7.50 8.39 3.29
CA VAL A 59 -6.15 8.42 2.71
C VAL A 59 -5.45 7.08 2.93
N VAL A 60 -4.54 6.75 2.02
CA VAL A 60 -3.73 5.52 2.08
C VAL A 60 -2.28 5.87 2.40
N ILE A 61 -1.63 5.09 3.27
CA ILE A 61 -0.18 5.20 3.51
C ILE A 61 0.57 4.57 2.34
N THR A 62 1.30 5.40 1.58
CA THR A 62 2.04 4.97 0.38
C THR A 62 3.52 5.33 0.42
N ASP A 63 3.95 6.06 1.45
CA ASP A 63 5.32 6.57 1.57
C ASP A 63 5.71 6.75 3.05
N GLU A 64 6.97 7.07 3.28
CA GLU A 64 7.56 7.33 4.59
C GLU A 64 7.97 8.80 4.70
N CYS A 65 7.62 9.44 5.81
CA CYS A 65 8.20 10.71 6.21
C CYS A 65 9.09 10.46 7.46
N PRO A 66 10.41 10.24 7.29
CA PRO A 66 11.24 9.70 8.37
C PRO A 66 11.85 10.78 9.29
N GLY A 67 11.63 12.07 9.03
CA GLY A 67 12.36 13.15 9.70
C GLY A 67 11.50 14.37 10.04
N GLY A 68 12.11 15.30 10.78
CA GLY A 68 11.45 16.54 11.21
C GLY A 68 10.20 16.27 12.06
N PRO A 69 9.11 17.06 11.87
CA PRO A 69 7.84 16.86 12.57
C PRO A 69 7.31 15.43 12.49
N CYS A 70 7.53 14.75 11.35
CA CYS A 70 7.06 13.38 11.15
C CYS A 70 7.66 12.35 12.11
N ALA A 71 8.88 12.61 12.59
CA ALA A 71 9.59 11.75 13.53
C ALA A 71 9.48 12.23 14.98
N SER A 72 9.20 13.52 15.21
CA SER A 72 9.07 14.08 16.57
C SER A 72 7.66 13.96 17.14
N ASP A 73 6.63 14.02 16.28
CA ASP A 73 5.24 13.90 16.72
C ASP A 73 4.88 12.42 16.96
N PRO A 74 4.01 12.11 17.94
CA PRO A 74 3.56 10.72 18.15
C PRO A 74 2.91 10.09 16.89
N VAL A 75 2.18 10.90 16.12
CA VAL A 75 1.57 10.54 14.85
C VAL A 75 1.58 11.76 13.93
N HIS A 76 2.04 11.58 12.70
CA HIS A 76 2.11 12.64 11.70
C HIS A 76 1.79 12.10 10.31
N PHE A 77 0.93 12.81 9.59
CA PHE A 77 0.56 12.54 8.21
C PHE A 77 1.11 13.66 7.33
N ASP A 78 2.04 13.33 6.44
CA ASP A 78 2.47 14.24 5.37
C ASP A 78 1.62 13.95 4.13
N LEU A 79 0.48 14.63 4.08
CA LEU A 79 -0.57 14.41 3.09
C LEU A 79 -0.15 14.97 1.72
N SER A 80 -0.48 14.25 0.66
CA SER A 80 -0.47 14.83 -0.68
C SER A 80 -1.36 16.08 -0.77
N GLY A 81 -1.04 16.98 -1.70
CA GLY A 81 -1.83 18.20 -1.89
C GLY A 81 -3.30 17.94 -2.23
N THR A 82 -3.60 16.81 -2.91
CA THR A 82 -4.98 16.36 -3.17
C THR A 82 -5.69 15.97 -1.89
N ALA A 83 -5.10 15.09 -1.07
CA ALA A 83 -5.67 14.67 0.21
C ALA A 83 -5.85 15.85 1.19
N PHE A 84 -4.84 16.71 1.30
CA PHE A 84 -4.88 17.88 2.17
C PHE A 84 -5.98 18.85 1.75
N GLY A 85 -6.06 19.17 0.45
CA GLY A 85 -7.09 20.05 -0.09
C GLY A 85 -8.51 19.47 -0.01
N ALA A 86 -8.65 18.14 -0.05
CA ALA A 86 -9.95 17.47 0.06
C ALA A 86 -10.61 17.63 1.44
N MET A 87 -9.85 17.96 2.48
CA MET A 87 -10.41 18.29 3.81
C MET A 87 -11.07 19.67 3.86
N ALA A 88 -10.87 20.52 2.84
CA ALA A 88 -11.37 21.89 2.81
C ALA A 88 -12.84 21.99 2.39
N LYS A 89 -13.48 23.12 2.72
CA LYS A 89 -14.76 23.52 2.15
C LYS A 89 -14.65 23.67 0.62
N PRO A 90 -15.76 23.51 -0.12
CA PRO A 90 -15.77 23.74 -1.56
C PRO A 90 -15.15 25.09 -1.93
N GLY A 91 -14.18 25.08 -2.85
CA GLY A 91 -13.45 26.28 -3.29
C GLY A 91 -12.34 26.78 -2.35
N GLN A 92 -12.08 26.13 -1.21
CA GLN A 92 -11.07 26.56 -0.24
C GLN A 92 -9.85 25.64 -0.12
N ALA A 93 -9.67 24.71 -1.07
CA ALA A 93 -8.55 23.76 -1.04
C ALA A 93 -7.18 24.46 -1.02
N ASP A 94 -6.99 25.49 -1.85
CA ASP A 94 -5.74 26.25 -1.90
C ASP A 94 -5.51 27.05 -0.62
N ALA A 95 -6.57 27.65 -0.07
CA ALA A 95 -6.50 28.38 1.19
C ALA A 95 -6.09 27.46 2.35
N LEU A 96 -6.63 26.24 2.41
CA LEU A 96 -6.23 25.25 3.40
C LEU A 96 -4.77 24.83 3.17
N ARG A 97 -4.38 24.46 1.94
CA ARG A 97 -2.99 24.07 1.63
C ARG A 97 -1.95 25.12 2.01
N ASN A 98 -2.27 26.40 1.87
CA ASN A 98 -1.39 27.51 2.26
C ASN A 98 -1.15 27.64 3.78
N VAL A 99 -1.89 26.91 4.62
CA VAL A 99 -1.64 26.83 6.06
C VAL A 99 -0.37 26.03 6.35
N GLY A 100 0.01 25.08 5.48
CA GLY A 100 1.19 24.24 5.60
C GLY A 100 1.05 23.11 6.62
N SER A 101 0.75 23.43 7.88
CA SER A 101 0.60 22.44 8.96
C SER A 101 -0.66 22.70 9.78
N LEU A 102 -1.40 21.63 10.08
CA LEU A 102 -2.61 21.70 10.88
C LEU A 102 -2.74 20.52 11.84
N GLN A 103 -3.45 20.74 12.93
CA GLN A 103 -3.93 19.66 13.78
C GLN A 103 -5.13 19.00 13.12
N ILE A 104 -5.07 17.68 12.95
CA ILE A 104 -6.13 16.85 12.38
C ILE A 104 -6.66 15.86 13.41
N GLN A 105 -7.86 15.37 13.16
CA GLN A 105 -8.36 14.13 13.76
C GLN A 105 -8.13 13.00 12.76
N TYR A 106 -7.84 11.80 13.27
CA TYR A 106 -7.67 10.63 12.42
C TYR A 106 -8.21 9.37 13.07
N SER A 107 -8.60 8.41 12.24
CA SER A 107 -8.97 7.06 12.66
C SER A 107 -8.56 6.07 11.59
N ARG A 108 -7.96 4.95 11.99
CA ARG A 108 -7.73 3.83 11.06
C ARG A 108 -9.08 3.24 10.65
N VAL A 109 -9.25 2.98 9.35
CA VAL A 109 -10.50 2.44 8.79
C VAL A 109 -10.19 1.33 7.78
N PRO A 110 -11.15 0.44 7.50
CA PRO A 110 -11.00 -0.50 6.40
C PRO A 110 -10.82 0.22 5.05
N CYS A 111 -9.85 -0.24 4.26
CA CYS A 111 -9.73 0.10 2.86
C CYS A 111 -10.87 -0.50 2.04
N ASN A 112 -11.35 0.24 1.05
CA ASN A 112 -12.40 -0.19 0.14
C ASN A 112 -12.13 0.36 -1.26
N TYR A 113 -11.85 -0.53 -2.21
CA TYR A 113 -11.60 -0.22 -3.61
C TYR A 113 -12.66 -0.89 -4.49
N PRO A 114 -13.82 -0.24 -4.73
CA PRO A 114 -14.90 -0.83 -5.49
C PRO A 114 -14.48 -1.26 -6.90
N GLY A 115 -14.74 -2.52 -7.24
CA GLY A 115 -14.41 -3.07 -8.56
C GLY A 115 -12.92 -3.33 -8.80
N VAL A 116 -12.06 -3.16 -7.78
CA VAL A 116 -10.62 -3.43 -7.86
C VAL A 116 -10.29 -4.62 -6.97
N ASN A 117 -9.62 -5.61 -7.57
CA ASN A 117 -9.09 -6.77 -6.85
C ASN A 117 -7.60 -6.56 -6.56
N VAL A 118 -7.07 -7.37 -5.64
CA VAL A 118 -5.65 -7.34 -5.29
C VAL A 118 -4.80 -7.59 -6.54
N ALA A 119 -3.76 -6.78 -6.72
CA ALA A 119 -2.81 -6.88 -7.83
C ALA A 119 -1.40 -7.22 -7.33
N PHE A 120 -0.66 -7.94 -8.18
CA PHE A 120 0.69 -8.42 -7.92
C PHE A 120 1.62 -7.89 -9.01
N LYS A 121 2.41 -6.87 -8.68
CA LYS A 121 3.41 -6.30 -9.58
C LYS A 121 4.73 -7.01 -9.36
N VAL A 122 5.05 -7.95 -10.25
CA VAL A 122 6.30 -8.72 -10.19
C VAL A 122 7.47 -7.79 -10.46
N ASP A 123 8.47 -7.82 -9.58
CA ASP A 123 9.67 -7.01 -9.67
C ASP A 123 10.45 -7.35 -10.96
N ALA A 124 11.01 -6.33 -11.61
CA ALA A 124 11.76 -6.48 -12.86
C ALA A 124 13.06 -7.29 -12.69
N GLY A 125 13.59 -7.40 -11.46
CA GLY A 125 14.73 -8.25 -11.11
C GLY A 125 14.37 -9.72 -10.89
N SER A 126 13.08 -10.08 -10.93
CA SER A 126 12.64 -11.47 -10.79
C SER A 126 13.18 -12.36 -11.93
N ASN A 127 13.42 -13.63 -11.64
CA ASN A 127 13.89 -14.65 -12.58
C ASN A 127 13.39 -16.04 -12.11
N PRO A 128 13.64 -17.14 -12.85
CA PRO A 128 13.08 -18.44 -12.47
C PRO A 128 13.38 -18.89 -11.03
N SER A 129 14.53 -18.51 -10.44
CA SER A 129 14.92 -18.92 -9.08
C SER A 129 14.77 -17.82 -8.02
N TYR A 130 14.34 -16.62 -8.41
CA TYR A 130 14.10 -15.47 -7.53
C TYR A 130 12.79 -14.78 -7.90
N PHE A 131 11.85 -14.73 -6.96
CA PHE A 131 10.58 -14.07 -7.15
C PHE A 131 10.47 -12.90 -6.18
N ALA A 132 10.06 -11.73 -6.66
CA ALA A 132 9.61 -10.67 -5.79
C ALA A 132 8.40 -9.96 -6.40
N ALA A 133 7.46 -9.52 -5.57
CA ALA A 133 6.29 -8.79 -6.03
C ALA A 133 5.86 -7.74 -5.01
N ILE A 134 5.43 -6.59 -5.52
CA ILE A 134 4.66 -5.59 -4.77
C ILE A 134 3.20 -6.02 -4.82
N ILE A 135 2.53 -5.95 -3.69
CA ILE A 135 1.12 -6.29 -3.56
C ILE A 135 0.34 -4.99 -3.34
N GLU A 136 -0.73 -4.82 -4.11
CA GLU A 136 -1.47 -3.57 -4.19
C GLU A 136 -2.99 -3.82 -4.08
N PHE A 137 -3.70 -2.82 -3.57
CA PHE A 137 -5.17 -2.73 -3.53
C PHE A 137 -5.86 -3.75 -2.61
N GLU A 138 -5.24 -4.07 -1.49
CA GLU A 138 -5.83 -4.85 -0.42
C GLU A 138 -6.96 -4.05 0.27
N ASN A 139 -8.19 -4.55 0.17
CA ASN A 139 -9.30 -4.09 1.02
C ASN A 139 -9.10 -4.53 2.47
N GLY A 140 -9.99 -4.10 3.36
CA GLY A 140 -9.92 -4.48 4.77
C GLY A 140 -8.79 -3.73 5.45
N ASP A 141 -7.86 -4.42 6.11
CA ASP A 141 -6.83 -3.71 6.88
C ASP A 141 -5.88 -2.89 6.01
N GLY A 142 -5.75 -3.23 4.72
CA GLY A 142 -4.89 -2.54 3.75
C GLY A 142 -3.39 -2.86 3.87
N ASP A 143 -2.96 -3.38 5.02
CA ASP A 143 -1.60 -3.86 5.26
C ASP A 143 -1.55 -5.39 5.42
N LEU A 144 -0.36 -5.96 5.25
CA LEU A 144 -0.11 -7.40 5.33
C LEU A 144 0.90 -7.73 6.43
N SER A 145 0.61 -8.79 7.18
CA SER A 145 1.53 -9.36 8.18
C SER A 145 2.36 -10.51 7.63
N ALA A 146 1.85 -11.23 6.62
CA ALA A 146 2.56 -12.31 5.96
C ALA A 146 2.08 -12.54 4.52
N VAL A 147 2.98 -13.06 3.70
CA VAL A 147 2.72 -13.47 2.32
C VAL A 147 3.37 -14.84 2.11
N ASP A 148 2.63 -15.79 1.55
CA ASP A 148 3.13 -17.10 1.19
C ASP A 148 2.90 -17.39 -0.30
N LEU A 149 3.75 -18.23 -0.87
CA LEU A 149 3.68 -18.68 -2.25
C LEU A 149 3.57 -20.20 -2.31
N GLN A 150 2.69 -20.69 -3.17
CA GLN A 150 2.56 -22.10 -3.49
C GLN A 150 2.78 -22.32 -4.99
N GLN A 151 3.60 -23.32 -5.32
CA GLN A 151 3.86 -23.77 -6.68
C GLN A 151 2.81 -24.79 -7.11
N VAL A 152 2.61 -24.94 -8.41
CA VAL A 152 1.70 -25.97 -8.94
C VAL A 152 2.10 -27.36 -8.44
N GLY A 153 1.13 -28.14 -7.98
CA GLY A 153 1.33 -29.53 -7.55
C GLY A 153 2.15 -29.73 -6.26
N SER A 154 2.69 -28.69 -5.64
CA SER A 154 3.51 -28.85 -4.42
C SER A 154 2.70 -29.12 -3.15
N GLY A 155 1.48 -28.59 -3.08
CA GLY A 155 0.62 -28.61 -1.89
C GLY A 155 1.17 -27.81 -0.69
N SER A 156 2.39 -27.26 -0.79
CA SER A 156 3.13 -26.61 0.30
C SER A 156 3.21 -25.10 0.10
N TRP A 157 2.99 -24.35 1.17
CA TRP A 157 3.15 -22.89 1.22
C TRP A 157 4.56 -22.52 1.66
N ILE A 158 5.20 -21.62 0.93
CA ILE A 158 6.55 -21.12 1.18
C ILE A 158 6.43 -19.65 1.62
N PRO A 159 6.88 -19.28 2.83
CA PRO A 159 6.79 -17.90 3.28
C PRO A 159 7.72 -17.00 2.47
N LEU A 160 7.21 -15.84 2.06
CA LEU A 160 8.00 -14.76 1.47
C LEU A 160 8.54 -13.86 2.58
N GLN A 161 9.70 -13.27 2.32
CA GLN A 161 10.31 -12.27 3.19
C GLN A 161 9.94 -10.86 2.70
N GLN A 162 9.46 -10.00 3.59
CA GLN A 162 9.36 -8.57 3.31
C GLN A 162 10.77 -8.02 3.07
N LEU A 163 11.02 -7.45 1.89
CA LEU A 163 12.31 -6.82 1.60
C LEU A 163 12.30 -5.35 2.07
N TRP A 164 11.33 -4.57 1.62
CA TRP A 164 11.06 -3.19 2.03
C TRP A 164 9.64 -2.81 1.61
N GLY A 165 9.01 -1.83 2.26
CA GLY A 165 7.68 -1.36 1.87
C GLY A 165 6.66 -2.50 1.71
N ALA A 166 5.95 -2.51 0.58
CA ALA A 166 5.03 -3.57 0.18
C ALA A 166 5.68 -4.65 -0.73
N LEU A 167 7.01 -4.69 -0.85
CA LEU A 167 7.74 -5.66 -1.67
C LEU A 167 8.08 -6.94 -0.88
N TRP A 168 7.60 -8.07 -1.37
CA TRP A 168 7.82 -9.40 -0.78
C TRP A 168 8.64 -10.27 -1.73
N LYS A 169 9.64 -10.99 -1.20
CA LYS A 169 10.57 -11.79 -2.01
C LYS A 169 10.73 -13.23 -1.54
N LEU A 170 11.12 -14.09 -2.47
CA LEU A 170 11.54 -15.47 -2.26
C LEU A 170 12.81 -15.78 -3.07
N ASN A 171 13.87 -16.18 -2.37
CA ASN A 171 15.03 -16.83 -2.96
C ASN A 171 14.80 -18.35 -2.95
N SER A 172 14.26 -18.90 -4.02
CA SER A 172 13.86 -20.32 -4.05
C SER A 172 15.02 -21.29 -4.27
N GLY A 173 16.16 -20.81 -4.78
CA GLY A 173 17.36 -21.62 -5.03
C GLY A 173 17.24 -22.62 -6.20
N SER A 174 16.05 -22.80 -6.76
CA SER A 174 15.74 -23.64 -7.91
C SER A 174 14.59 -23.03 -8.70
N PRO A 175 14.44 -23.33 -10.00
CA PRO A 175 13.35 -22.75 -10.79
C PRO A 175 11.96 -23.01 -10.20
N LEU A 176 11.18 -21.95 -10.01
CA LEU A 176 9.79 -22.02 -9.57
C LEU A 176 8.89 -22.63 -10.64
N GLN A 177 8.00 -23.54 -10.23
CA GLN A 177 7.00 -24.17 -11.08
C GLN A 177 5.69 -23.41 -11.02
N ALA A 178 5.43 -22.63 -12.07
CA ALA A 178 4.18 -21.90 -12.28
C ALA A 178 3.04 -22.82 -12.77
N PRO A 179 1.75 -22.43 -12.60
CA PRO A 179 1.28 -21.20 -11.98
C PRO A 179 1.54 -21.13 -10.48
N LEU A 180 1.72 -19.91 -9.95
CA LEU A 180 1.97 -19.66 -8.54
C LEU A 180 0.69 -19.11 -7.90
N SER A 181 0.30 -19.69 -6.77
CA SER A 181 -0.76 -19.16 -5.91
C SER A 181 -0.13 -18.33 -4.79
N ILE A 182 -0.75 -17.21 -4.44
CA ILE A 182 -0.28 -16.34 -3.37
C ILE A 182 -1.32 -16.30 -2.26
N ARG A 183 -0.89 -16.53 -1.01
CA ARG A 183 -1.71 -16.37 0.18
C ARG A 183 -1.26 -15.12 0.93
N LEU A 184 -2.22 -14.29 1.28
CA LEU A 184 -2.04 -13.05 2.01
C LEU A 184 -2.61 -13.22 3.41
N THR A 185 -1.92 -12.66 4.39
CA THR A 185 -2.43 -12.56 5.77
C THR A 185 -2.50 -11.09 6.15
N SER A 186 -3.70 -10.63 6.47
CA SER A 186 -4.00 -9.25 6.80
C SER A 186 -3.29 -8.79 8.09
N GLY A 187 -2.89 -7.53 8.16
CA GLY A 187 -1.98 -7.01 9.18
C GLY A 187 -2.56 -6.95 10.60
N GLN A 188 -3.81 -6.51 10.78
CA GLN A 188 -4.43 -6.38 12.10
C GLN A 188 -5.32 -7.56 12.47
N SER A 189 -6.10 -8.02 11.50
CA SER A 189 -7.16 -9.02 11.68
C SER A 189 -6.64 -10.45 11.55
N GLY A 190 -5.47 -10.67 10.93
CA GLY A 190 -4.92 -11.99 10.67
C GLY A 190 -5.75 -12.81 9.68
N LYS A 191 -6.76 -12.22 9.03
CA LYS A 191 -7.57 -12.87 8.00
C LYS A 191 -6.68 -13.28 6.84
N THR A 192 -6.96 -14.45 6.27
CA THR A 192 -6.22 -14.95 5.11
C THR A 192 -7.05 -14.85 3.85
N LEU A 193 -6.38 -14.54 2.74
CA LEU A 193 -6.94 -14.50 1.40
C LEU A 193 -6.02 -15.28 0.46
N VAL A 194 -6.57 -16.11 -0.43
CA VAL A 194 -5.77 -16.88 -1.40
C VAL A 194 -6.12 -16.44 -2.81
N ALA A 195 -5.12 -15.92 -3.53
CA ALA A 195 -5.17 -15.66 -4.96
C ALA A 195 -4.60 -16.89 -5.69
N THR A 196 -5.48 -17.82 -6.05
CA THR A 196 -5.10 -19.09 -6.70
C THR A 196 -4.59 -18.86 -8.12
N ASN A 197 -3.43 -19.43 -8.44
CA ASN A 197 -2.81 -19.41 -9.77
C ASN A 197 -2.66 -18.01 -10.38
N VAL A 198 -2.53 -16.97 -9.55
CA VAL A 198 -2.53 -15.56 -9.98
C VAL A 198 -1.30 -15.19 -10.80
N ILE A 199 -0.17 -15.83 -10.56
CA ILE A 199 1.04 -15.67 -11.38
C ILE A 199 1.08 -16.82 -12.40
N PRO A 200 0.83 -16.56 -13.70
CA PRO A 200 0.62 -17.61 -14.70
C PRO A 200 1.92 -18.28 -15.16
N VAL A 201 1.80 -19.39 -15.88
CA VAL A 201 2.93 -19.95 -16.65
C VAL A 201 3.45 -18.90 -17.63
N GLY A 202 4.77 -18.73 -17.70
CA GLY A 202 5.39 -17.73 -18.58
C GLY A 202 5.26 -16.29 -18.07
N TRP A 203 5.01 -16.09 -16.77
CA TRP A 203 5.04 -14.77 -16.15
C TRP A 203 6.33 -14.01 -16.48
N GLN A 204 6.22 -12.68 -16.57
CA GLN A 204 7.29 -11.80 -17.01
C GLN A 204 7.69 -10.87 -15.86
N PRO A 205 9.00 -10.71 -15.59
CA PRO A 205 9.48 -9.68 -14.66
C PRO A 205 8.97 -8.28 -15.08
N GLY A 206 8.54 -7.48 -14.12
CA GLY A 206 7.98 -6.14 -14.36
C GLY A 206 6.49 -6.13 -14.74
N ALA A 207 5.87 -7.29 -15.00
CA ALA A 207 4.44 -7.37 -15.29
C ALA A 207 3.58 -7.29 -14.01
N THR A 208 2.34 -6.82 -14.17
CA THR A 208 1.34 -6.80 -13.11
C THR A 208 0.25 -7.82 -13.40
N TYR A 209 -0.10 -8.61 -12.40
CA TYR A 209 -1.14 -9.63 -12.46
C TYR A 209 -2.24 -9.32 -11.47
N SER A 210 -3.46 -9.08 -11.95
CA SER A 210 -4.63 -8.85 -11.09
C SER A 210 -5.28 -10.18 -10.73
N SER A 211 -5.68 -10.31 -9.47
CA SER A 211 -6.49 -11.44 -9.01
C SER A 211 -7.99 -11.22 -9.27
N ASN A 212 -8.78 -12.23 -8.89
CA ASN A 212 -10.24 -12.17 -8.85
C ASN A 212 -10.79 -12.11 -7.41
N VAL A 213 -9.94 -11.76 -6.44
CA VAL A 213 -10.29 -11.77 -5.02
C VAL A 213 -9.89 -10.46 -4.32
N ASN A 214 -10.60 -10.15 -3.24
CA ASN A 214 -10.25 -9.12 -2.28
C ASN A 214 -10.83 -9.48 -0.89
N TYR A 215 -10.38 -8.79 0.16
CA TYR A 215 -10.86 -8.98 1.53
C TYR A 215 -12.29 -8.46 1.76
#